data_AF-A0A357IZJ7-F1
#
_entry.id   AF-A0A357IZJ7-F1
#
_cell.length_a   1.000
_cell.length_b   1.000
_cell.length_c   1.000
_cell.angle_alpha   90.00
_cell.angle_beta   90.00
_cell.angle_gamma   90.00
#
_symmetry.space_group_name_H-M   'P 1'
#
loop_
_entity.id
_entity.type
_entity.pdbx_description
1 polymer ?
#
loop_
_entity_poly.entity_id
_entity_poly.type
_entity_poly.pdbx_seq_one_letter_code
_entity_poly.pdbx_strand_id
1 'polypeptide(L)'
;MLTKDITPEMSMMEIMDIYPGAKRALFQKFHIGGCSSCGFAPSDTLEEVFIKHNRPDSVGEAIDYIYESARVDEEMQIDPAELKQKLDAGETWRIIDVREPFEAQLAELPGSEMLTREMAYEILHKWEKDTNIAFYCHVGQRSLEAASYFKGHGLPNVKSLRGGIDRWAEEIDDSIPRY
;
A
#
# COMPACT_ATOMS: atom_id res chain seq x y z
N MET A 1 15.31 -1.78 -12.81
CA MET A 1 14.54 -3.04 -12.74
C MET A 1 13.84 -3.18 -14.08
N LEU A 2 13.94 -4.33 -14.76
CA LEU A 2 13.16 -4.57 -15.97
C LEU A 2 11.67 -4.59 -15.58
N THR A 3 10.94 -3.53 -15.90
CA THR A 3 9.47 -3.56 -15.85
C THR A 3 9.04 -4.56 -16.91
N LYS A 4 8.55 -5.73 -16.46
CA LYS A 4 7.98 -6.70 -17.39
C LYS A 4 6.64 -6.13 -17.84
N ASP A 5 6.52 -5.86 -19.13
CA ASP A 5 5.29 -5.32 -19.68
C ASP A 5 4.14 -6.32 -19.46
N ILE A 6 3.04 -5.86 -18.86
CA ILE A 6 1.79 -6.60 -18.73
C ILE A 6 1.25 -6.87 -20.13
N THR A 7 0.92 -8.13 -20.42
CA THR A 7 0.17 -8.52 -21.62
C THR A 7 -1.23 -9.02 -21.25
N PRO A 8 -2.21 -8.99 -22.17
CA PRO A 8 -3.57 -9.49 -21.92
C PRO A 8 -3.63 -10.95 -21.43
N GLU A 9 -2.66 -11.77 -21.83
CA GLU A 9 -2.59 -13.21 -21.54
C GLU A 9 -1.91 -13.52 -20.20
N MET A 10 -1.30 -12.53 -19.54
CA MET A 10 -0.74 -12.72 -18.21
C MET A 10 -1.83 -13.01 -17.19
N SER A 11 -1.57 -13.97 -16.31
CA SER A 11 -2.47 -14.27 -15.21
C SER A 11 -2.52 -13.13 -14.21
N MET A 12 -3.66 -12.97 -13.54
CA MET A 12 -3.79 -11.99 -12.47
C MET A 12 -2.79 -12.23 -11.33
N MET A 13 -2.40 -13.48 -11.06
CA MET A 13 -1.33 -13.81 -10.11
C MET A 13 0.01 -13.20 -10.54
N GLU A 14 0.45 -13.44 -11.77
CA GLU A 14 1.70 -12.87 -12.28
C GLU A 14 1.69 -11.34 -12.27
N ILE A 15 0.55 -10.74 -12.63
CA ILE A 15 0.41 -9.27 -12.61
C ILE A 15 0.52 -8.75 -11.17
N MET A 16 -0.14 -9.39 -10.19
CA MET A 16 -0.10 -8.98 -8.80
C MET A 16 1.26 -9.23 -8.13
N ASP A 17 2.02 -10.23 -8.57
CA ASP A 17 3.38 -10.47 -8.07
C ASP A 17 4.33 -9.34 -8.48
N ILE A 18 4.14 -8.78 -9.69
CA ILE A 18 4.94 -7.68 -10.22
C ILE A 18 4.40 -6.32 -9.73
N TYR A 19 3.08 -6.20 -9.65
CA TYR A 19 2.35 -5.00 -9.27
C TYR A 19 1.34 -5.34 -8.16
N PRO A 20 1.77 -5.39 -6.88
CA PRO A 20 0.90 -5.77 -5.76
C PRO A 20 -0.38 -4.93 -5.63
N GLY A 21 -0.34 -3.68 -6.10
CA GLY A 21 -1.49 -2.77 -6.15
C GLY A 21 -2.49 -3.05 -7.28
N ALA A 22 -2.22 -3.97 -8.22
CA ALA A 22 -3.02 -4.14 -9.44
C ALA A 22 -4.50 -4.46 -9.15
N LYS A 23 -4.78 -5.32 -8.17
CA LYS A 23 -6.16 -5.60 -7.74
C LYS A 23 -6.88 -4.35 -7.22
N ARG A 24 -6.19 -3.53 -6.42
CA ARG A 24 -6.73 -2.24 -5.94
C ARG A 24 -7.00 -1.30 -7.09
N ALA A 25 -6.09 -1.20 -8.06
CA ALA A 25 -6.25 -0.39 -9.25
C ALA A 25 -7.48 -0.82 -10.08
N LEU A 26 -7.61 -2.12 -10.36
CA LEU A 26 -8.76 -2.66 -11.08
C LEU A 26 -10.08 -2.38 -10.35
N PHE A 27 -10.09 -2.46 -9.02
CA PHE A 27 -11.27 -2.14 -8.24
C PHE A 27 -11.61 -0.65 -8.30
N GLN A 28 -10.63 0.23 -8.09
CA GLN A 28 -10.85 1.69 -8.08
C GLN A 28 -11.41 2.22 -9.39
N LYS A 29 -10.94 1.72 -10.54
CA LYS A 29 -11.37 2.22 -11.85
C LYS A 29 -12.51 1.41 -12.46
N PHE A 30 -12.45 0.09 -12.38
CA PHE A 30 -13.37 -0.79 -13.10
C PHE A 30 -14.37 -1.49 -12.18
N HIS A 31 -14.22 -1.38 -10.85
CA HIS A 31 -15.00 -2.13 -9.86
C HIS A 31 -14.84 -3.65 -10.00
N ILE A 32 -13.65 -4.10 -10.43
CA ILE A 32 -13.29 -5.52 -10.61
C ILE A 32 -12.39 -5.96 -9.45
N GLY A 33 -12.68 -7.10 -8.84
CA GLY A 33 -11.86 -7.73 -7.78
C GLY A 33 -12.17 -7.27 -6.35
N GLY A 34 -13.13 -6.37 -6.14
CA GLY A 34 -13.44 -5.81 -4.81
C GLY A 34 -14.49 -6.56 -3.98
N CYS A 35 -15.32 -7.41 -4.60
CA CYS A 35 -16.30 -8.24 -3.89
C CYS A 35 -16.39 -9.64 -4.52
N SER A 36 -17.13 -10.54 -3.88
CA SER A 36 -17.35 -11.90 -4.38
C SER A 36 -18.05 -11.94 -5.75
N SER A 37 -18.87 -10.93 -6.07
CA SER A 37 -19.67 -10.88 -7.30
C SER A 37 -18.91 -10.32 -8.51
N CYS A 38 -17.79 -9.62 -8.30
CA CYS A 38 -16.91 -9.10 -9.36
C CYS A 38 -15.48 -9.65 -9.24
N GLY A 39 -15.33 -10.79 -8.56
CA GLY A 39 -14.04 -11.44 -8.33
C GLY A 39 -13.44 -12.06 -9.59
N PHE A 40 -12.15 -12.38 -9.52
CA PHE A 40 -11.44 -13.18 -10.51
C PHE A 40 -10.61 -14.23 -9.79
N ALA A 41 -10.34 -15.36 -10.46
CA ALA A 41 -9.38 -16.32 -9.96
C ALA A 41 -7.95 -15.80 -10.20
N PRO A 42 -6.97 -16.09 -9.33
CA PRO A 42 -5.57 -15.74 -9.58
C PRO A 42 -5.03 -16.30 -10.91
N SER A 43 -5.59 -17.42 -11.38
CA SER A 43 -5.23 -18.05 -12.66
C SER A 43 -5.90 -17.41 -13.88
N ASP A 44 -6.92 -16.57 -13.71
CA ASP A 44 -7.58 -15.90 -14.83
C ASP A 44 -6.60 -14.94 -15.51
N THR A 45 -6.58 -14.91 -16.84
CA THR A 45 -5.81 -13.88 -17.57
C THR A 45 -6.49 -12.52 -17.47
N LEU A 46 -5.74 -11.43 -17.64
CA LEU A 46 -6.33 -10.09 -17.65
C LEU A 46 -7.44 -9.96 -18.70
N GLU A 47 -7.23 -10.51 -19.89
CA GLU A 47 -8.25 -10.55 -20.95
C GLU A 47 -9.51 -11.31 -20.52
N GLU A 48 -9.36 -12.51 -19.96
CA GLU A 48 -10.48 -13.32 -19.47
C GLU A 48 -11.28 -12.59 -18.39
N VAL A 49 -10.59 -11.88 -17.48
CA VAL A 49 -11.23 -11.06 -16.45
C VAL A 49 -12.13 -10.01 -17.11
N PHE A 50 -11.63 -9.27 -18.09
CA PHE A 50 -12.41 -8.22 -18.74
C PHE A 50 -13.54 -8.76 -19.64
N ILE A 51 -13.34 -9.92 -20.28
CA ILE A 51 -14.41 -10.63 -21.01
C ILE A 51 -15.53 -11.04 -20.05
N LYS A 52 -15.20 -11.67 -18.91
CA LYS A 52 -16.18 -12.08 -17.87
C LYS A 52 -16.99 -10.90 -17.32
N HIS A 53 -16.43 -9.70 -17.38
CA HIS A 53 -17.06 -8.45 -16.93
C HIS A 53 -17.72 -7.64 -18.08
N ASN A 54 -17.86 -8.21 -19.28
CA ASN A 54 -18.44 -7.58 -20.47
C ASN A 54 -17.73 -6.27 -20.88
N ARG A 55 -16.40 -6.23 -20.79
CA ARG A 55 -15.56 -5.06 -21.13
C ARG A 55 -14.28 -5.44 -21.88
N PRO A 56 -14.33 -6.25 -22.96
CA PRO A 56 -13.12 -6.69 -23.66
C PRO A 56 -12.25 -5.54 -24.19
N ASP A 57 -12.86 -4.43 -24.60
CA ASP A 57 -12.14 -3.28 -25.15
C ASP A 57 -11.38 -2.44 -24.10
N SER A 58 -11.57 -2.72 -22.79
CA SER A 58 -10.94 -1.97 -21.70
C SER A 58 -9.61 -2.56 -21.21
N VAL A 59 -9.12 -3.66 -21.79
CA VAL A 59 -7.89 -4.32 -21.33
C VAL A 59 -6.68 -3.39 -21.41
N GLY A 60 -6.50 -2.67 -22.53
CA GLY A 60 -5.40 -1.70 -22.68
C GLY A 60 -5.48 -0.57 -21.66
N GLU A 61 -6.69 -0.02 -21.45
CA GLU A 61 -6.92 1.01 -20.43
C GLU A 61 -6.64 0.51 -19.01
N ALA A 62 -6.88 -0.77 -18.74
CA ALA A 62 -6.60 -1.40 -17.47
C ALA A 62 -5.10 -1.52 -17.22
N ILE A 63 -4.34 -1.92 -18.25
CA ILE A 63 -2.87 -2.00 -18.19
C ILE A 63 -2.29 -0.61 -17.88
N ASP A 64 -2.70 0.42 -18.62
CA ASP A 64 -2.25 1.80 -18.41
C ASP A 64 -2.54 2.27 -16.98
N TYR A 65 -3.73 1.93 -16.46
CA TYR A 65 -4.12 2.32 -15.11
C TYR A 65 -3.35 1.55 -14.02
N ILE A 66 -3.01 0.27 -14.25
CA ILE A 66 -2.16 -0.49 -13.33
C ILE A 66 -0.78 0.14 -13.24
N TYR A 67 -0.18 0.56 -14.37
CA TYR A 67 1.11 1.26 -14.35
C TYR A 67 1.05 2.61 -13.64
N GLU A 68 0.01 3.40 -13.91
CA GLU A 68 -0.20 4.67 -13.21
C GLU A 68 -0.35 4.45 -11.70
N SER A 69 -1.16 3.47 -11.29
CA SER A 69 -1.32 3.12 -9.88
C SER A 69 0.00 2.66 -9.26
N ALA A 70 0.81 1.88 -9.98
CA ALA A 70 2.11 1.42 -9.50
C ALA A 70 3.09 2.60 -9.30
N ARG A 71 3.06 3.61 -10.17
CA ARG A 71 3.84 4.83 -10.00
C ARG A 71 3.39 5.60 -8.75
N VAL A 72 2.09 5.77 -8.56
CA VAL A 72 1.55 6.46 -7.37
C VAL A 72 1.91 5.71 -6.10
N ASP A 73 1.87 4.38 -6.12
CA ASP A 73 2.29 3.53 -5.01
C ASP A 73 3.77 3.73 -4.67
N GLU A 74 4.63 3.76 -5.68
CA GLU A 74 6.07 3.97 -5.51
C GLU A 74 6.36 5.36 -4.92
N GLU A 75 5.66 6.39 -5.36
CA GLU A 75 5.74 7.75 -4.77
C GLU A 75 5.22 7.82 -3.33
N MET A 76 4.34 6.91 -2.93
CA MET A 76 3.83 6.80 -1.55
C MET A 76 4.74 6.01 -0.63
N GLN A 77 5.81 5.38 -1.12
CA GLN A 77 6.76 4.70 -0.25
C GLN A 77 7.76 5.70 0.34
N ILE A 78 8.26 5.38 1.53
CA ILE A 78 9.43 6.01 2.16
C ILE A 78 10.36 4.91 2.66
N ASP A 79 11.66 5.02 2.36
CA ASP A 79 12.64 4.05 2.84
C ASP A 79 12.96 4.25 4.34
N PRO A 80 13.33 3.19 5.08
CA PRO A 80 13.66 3.31 6.50
C PRO A 80 14.72 4.37 6.80
N ALA A 81 15.80 4.40 6.03
CA ALA A 81 16.88 5.37 6.19
C ALA A 81 16.41 6.81 5.95
N GLU A 82 15.52 7.03 4.97
CA GLU A 82 14.97 8.35 4.69
C GLU A 82 14.06 8.81 5.84
N LEU A 83 13.14 7.96 6.30
CA LEU A 83 12.28 8.30 7.43
C LEU A 83 13.11 8.58 8.70
N LYS A 84 14.12 7.76 8.98
CA LYS A 84 15.02 7.98 10.11
C LYS A 84 15.75 9.31 10.03
N GLN A 85 16.28 9.66 8.85
CA GLN A 85 16.95 10.94 8.63
C GLN A 85 16.02 12.12 8.91
N LYS A 86 14.75 12.04 8.49
CA LYS A 86 13.74 13.08 8.74
C LYS A 86 13.41 13.24 10.21
N LEU A 87 13.24 12.12 10.91
CA LEU A 87 13.02 12.10 12.36
C LEU A 87 14.21 12.71 13.11
N ASP A 88 15.44 12.33 12.75
CA ASP A 88 16.67 12.85 13.37
C ASP A 88 16.90 14.34 13.09
N ALA A 89 16.42 14.83 11.94
CA ALA A 89 16.41 16.25 11.60
C ALA A 89 15.34 17.05 12.38
N GLY A 90 14.51 16.38 13.19
CA GLY A 90 13.43 17.00 13.96
C GLY A 90 12.18 17.30 13.13
N GLU A 91 12.03 16.71 11.94
CA GLU A 91 10.76 16.79 11.21
C GLU A 91 9.65 16.05 12.00
N THR A 92 8.49 16.68 12.14
CA THR A 92 7.34 16.03 12.79
C THR A 92 6.70 15.02 11.83
N TRP A 93 6.76 13.75 12.20
CA TRP A 93 6.09 12.64 11.51
C TRP A 93 5.24 11.84 12.49
N ARG A 94 3.99 11.55 12.12
CA ARG A 94 3.13 10.61 12.86
C ARG A 94 3.35 9.21 12.33
N ILE A 95 3.83 8.31 13.17
CA ILE A 95 4.12 6.92 12.80
C ILE A 95 2.90 6.08 13.21
N ILE A 96 2.27 5.42 12.24
CA ILE A 96 1.02 4.70 12.45
C ILE A 96 1.18 3.22 12.14
N ASP A 97 1.00 2.38 13.16
CA ASP A 97 1.04 0.93 13.04
C ASP A 97 -0.30 0.40 12.54
N VAL A 98 -0.29 -0.28 11.40
CA VAL A 98 -1.51 -0.91 10.83
C VAL A 98 -1.54 -2.42 11.01
N ARG A 99 -0.65 -2.97 11.85
CA ARG A 99 -0.63 -4.39 12.21
C ARG A 99 -1.76 -4.75 13.17
N GLU A 100 -1.89 -6.04 13.43
CA GLU A 100 -2.79 -6.54 14.44
C GLU A 100 -2.25 -6.28 15.85
N PRO A 101 -3.12 -6.11 16.88
CA PRO A 101 -2.67 -5.76 18.23
C PRO A 101 -1.70 -6.74 18.89
N PHE A 102 -1.71 -8.02 18.49
CA PHE A 102 -0.76 -9.00 19.01
C PHE A 102 0.64 -8.83 18.39
N GLU A 103 0.75 -8.32 17.16
CA GLU A 103 2.03 -8.04 16.50
C GLU A 103 2.74 -6.86 17.17
N ALA A 104 1.98 -5.81 17.53
CA ALA A 104 2.51 -4.65 18.25
C ALA A 104 3.06 -5.02 19.64
N GLN A 105 2.53 -6.07 20.28
CA GLN A 105 3.05 -6.58 21.55
C GLN A 105 4.41 -7.29 21.41
N LEU A 106 4.76 -7.77 20.21
CA LEU A 106 6.04 -8.42 19.95
C LEU A 106 7.15 -7.39 19.71
N ALA A 107 6.82 -6.34 18.97
CA ALA A 107 7.74 -5.28 18.57
C ALA A 107 6.95 -4.08 18.07
N GLU A 108 7.43 -2.85 18.29
CA GLU A 108 6.83 -1.61 17.77
C GLU A 108 7.92 -0.60 17.40
N LEU A 109 7.62 0.30 16.46
CA LEU A 109 8.50 1.44 16.20
C LEU A 109 8.36 2.48 17.32
N PRO A 110 9.46 3.07 17.81
CA PRO A 110 9.42 4.09 18.85
C PRO A 110 8.48 5.25 18.51
N GLY A 111 7.56 5.57 19.42
CA GLY A 111 6.61 6.67 19.25
C GLY A 111 5.50 6.40 18.23
N SER A 112 5.32 5.16 17.78
CA SER A 112 4.20 4.80 16.92
C SER A 112 2.87 4.68 17.67
N GLU A 113 1.78 4.92 16.94
CA GLU A 113 0.42 4.78 17.43
C GLU A 113 -0.33 3.75 16.59
N MET A 114 -1.15 2.90 17.21
CA MET A 114 -1.94 1.91 16.49
C MET A 114 -3.07 2.56 15.68
N LEU A 115 -3.30 2.09 14.47
CA LEU A 115 -4.47 2.44 13.66
C LEU A 115 -5.73 1.76 14.21
N THR A 116 -6.32 2.36 15.24
CA THR A 116 -7.67 2.01 15.71
C THR A 116 -8.75 2.73 14.89
N ARG A 117 -10.02 2.38 15.14
CA ARG A 117 -11.15 3.10 14.54
C ARG A 117 -11.18 4.56 14.98
N GLU A 118 -10.86 4.81 16.25
CA GLU A 118 -10.77 6.13 16.83
C GLU A 118 -9.63 6.92 16.17
N MET A 119 -8.44 6.30 16.03
CA MET A 119 -7.30 6.91 15.36
C MET A 119 -7.61 7.26 13.90
N ALA A 120 -8.24 6.34 13.15
CA ALA A 120 -8.67 6.61 11.78
C ALA A 120 -9.66 7.80 11.71
N TYR A 121 -10.59 7.91 12.67
CA TYR A 121 -11.47 9.07 12.77
C TYR A 121 -10.69 10.36 13.04
N GLU A 122 -9.70 10.34 13.93
CA GLU A 122 -8.87 11.52 14.21
C GLU A 122 -8.07 11.96 12.98
N ILE A 123 -7.42 11.02 12.30
CA ILE A 123 -6.64 11.31 11.09
C ILE A 123 -7.53 11.99 10.03
N LEU A 124 -8.75 11.50 9.82
CA LEU A 124 -9.64 12.01 8.78
C LEU A 124 -10.32 13.34 9.13
N HIS A 125 -10.59 13.61 10.41
CA HIS A 125 -11.49 14.70 10.79
C HIS A 125 -10.87 15.73 11.74
N LYS A 126 -9.75 15.41 12.40
CA LYS A 126 -9.13 16.29 13.39
C LYS A 126 -7.72 16.74 13.03
N TRP A 127 -6.95 15.92 12.32
CA TRP A 127 -5.59 16.26 11.95
C TRP A 127 -5.56 17.26 10.79
N GLU A 128 -4.53 18.11 10.77
CA GLU A 128 -4.29 19.01 9.65
C GLU A 128 -3.95 18.21 8.39
N LYS A 129 -4.45 18.63 7.23
CA LYS A 129 -4.30 17.87 5.98
C LYS A 129 -2.85 17.70 5.55
N ASP A 130 -1.98 18.64 5.89
CA ASP A 130 -0.56 18.61 5.58
C ASP A 130 0.29 17.85 6.62
N THR A 131 -0.33 17.21 7.62
CA THR A 131 0.36 16.34 8.57
C THR A 131 1.12 15.23 7.83
N ASN A 132 2.43 15.11 8.11
CA ASN A 132 3.23 13.99 7.60
C ASN A 132 2.89 12.72 8.38
N ILE A 133 2.45 11.69 7.67
CA ILE A 133 2.07 10.39 8.27
C ILE A 133 2.87 9.29 7.59
N ALA A 134 3.54 8.46 8.39
CA ALA A 134 4.17 7.23 7.94
C ALA A 134 3.42 6.02 8.51
N PHE A 135 2.69 5.30 7.67
CA PHE A 135 2.09 4.02 8.01
C PHE A 135 3.14 2.92 7.90
N TYR A 136 3.13 1.95 8.81
CA TYR A 136 3.95 0.75 8.68
C TYR A 136 3.16 -0.49 9.04
N CYS A 137 3.57 -1.62 8.47
CA CYS A 137 3.14 -2.93 8.90
C CYS A 137 4.35 -3.87 9.00
N HIS A 138 4.14 -5.18 8.95
CA HIS A 138 5.24 -6.14 9.01
C HIS A 138 6.24 -5.99 7.84
N VAL A 139 5.74 -6.03 6.59
CA VAL A 139 6.57 -6.02 5.36
C VAL A 139 6.22 -4.93 4.34
N GLY A 140 5.30 -4.01 4.67
CA GLY A 140 4.97 -2.85 3.84
C GLY A 140 3.73 -2.96 2.94
N GLN A 141 3.09 -4.15 2.85
CA GLN A 141 1.88 -4.32 2.00
C GLN A 141 0.64 -3.65 2.60
N ARG A 142 0.27 -4.00 3.84
CA ARG A 142 -0.89 -3.40 4.55
C ARG A 142 -0.75 -1.88 4.74
N SER A 143 0.47 -1.39 4.97
CA SER A 143 0.71 0.05 5.13
C SER A 143 0.55 0.82 3.81
N LEU A 144 0.85 0.21 2.67
CA LEU A 144 0.60 0.82 1.36
C LEU A 144 -0.90 0.95 1.09
N GLU A 145 -1.70 -0.04 1.49
CA GLU A 145 -3.16 0.05 1.41
C GLU A 145 -3.71 1.17 2.31
N ALA A 146 -3.21 1.28 3.55
CA ALA A 146 -3.57 2.36 4.45
C ALA A 146 -3.18 3.73 3.88
N ALA A 147 -1.94 3.91 3.42
CA ALA A 147 -1.49 5.15 2.79
C ALA A 147 -2.36 5.53 1.58
N SER A 148 -2.68 4.56 0.70
CA SER A 148 -3.57 4.78 -0.44
C SER A 148 -4.97 5.20 -0.01
N TYR A 149 -5.53 4.58 1.03
CA TYR A 149 -6.84 4.94 1.60
C TYR A 149 -6.85 6.39 2.09
N PHE A 150 -5.90 6.80 2.93
CA PHE A 150 -5.88 8.15 3.48
C PHE A 150 -5.55 9.21 2.42
N LYS A 151 -4.69 8.89 1.43
CA LYS A 151 -4.44 9.76 0.28
C LYS A 151 -5.71 10.02 -0.51
N GLY A 152 -6.50 8.97 -0.77
CA GLY A 152 -7.81 9.06 -1.43
C GLY A 152 -8.82 9.92 -0.67
N HIS A 153 -8.65 10.08 0.64
CA HIS A 153 -9.46 10.96 1.49
C HIS A 153 -8.88 12.39 1.64
N GLY A 154 -7.89 12.75 0.82
CA GLY A 154 -7.37 14.11 0.73
C GLY A 154 -6.27 14.46 1.73
N LEU A 155 -5.57 13.46 2.28
CA LEU A 155 -4.33 13.66 3.02
C LEU A 155 -3.12 13.52 2.07
N PRO A 156 -2.53 14.63 1.59
CA PRO A 156 -1.43 14.59 0.61
C PRO A 156 -0.12 13.98 1.14
N ASN A 157 0.16 14.10 2.44
CA ASN A 157 1.47 13.79 3.03
C ASN A 157 1.49 12.44 3.76
N VAL A 158 0.92 11.41 3.13
CA VAL A 158 0.91 10.04 3.65
C VAL A 158 1.93 9.16 2.94
N LYS A 159 2.65 8.36 3.71
CA LYS A 159 3.68 7.43 3.25
C LYS A 159 3.47 6.04 3.84
N SER A 160 3.90 5.02 3.12
CA SER A 160 4.10 3.66 3.61
C SER A 160 5.59 3.43 3.84
N LEU A 161 5.96 2.90 5.00
CA LEU A 161 7.32 2.47 5.26
C LEU A 161 7.66 1.24 4.41
N ARG A 162 8.59 1.40 3.47
CA ARG A 162 9.00 0.32 2.56
C ARG A 162 9.65 -0.80 3.33
N GLY A 163 9.16 -2.03 3.14
CA GLY A 163 9.65 -3.21 3.85
C GLY A 163 9.19 -3.32 5.31
N GLY A 164 8.37 -2.37 5.79
CA GLY A 164 7.77 -2.41 7.12
C GLY A 164 8.78 -2.40 8.27
N ILE A 165 8.31 -2.86 9.45
CA ILE A 165 9.14 -2.97 10.66
C ILE A 165 10.26 -4.01 10.50
N ASP A 166 10.09 -5.03 9.66
CA ASP A 166 11.13 -6.03 9.42
C ASP A 166 12.39 -5.40 8.81
N ARG A 167 12.21 -4.60 7.75
CA ARG A 167 13.32 -3.87 7.13
C ARG A 167 13.87 -2.76 8.04
N TRP A 168 13.02 -2.10 8.83
CA TRP A 168 13.50 -1.14 9.83
C TRP A 168 14.42 -1.79 10.86
N ALA A 169 14.04 -2.96 11.38
CA ALA A 169 14.87 -3.70 12.33
C ALA A 169 16.21 -4.14 11.73
N GLU A 170 16.23 -4.46 10.43
CA GLU A 170 17.45 -4.83 9.72
C GLU A 170 18.39 -3.64 9.45
N GLU A 171 17.84 -2.50 9.04
CA GLU A 171 18.64 -1.37 8.52
C GLU A 171 18.88 -0.25 9.54
N ILE A 172 18.00 -0.09 10.54
CA ILE A 172 17.95 1.11 11.39
C ILE A 172 18.12 0.78 12.88
N ASP A 173 17.40 -0.23 13.39
CA ASP A 173 17.39 -0.55 14.82
C ASP A 173 17.33 -2.07 15.05
N ASP A 174 18.51 -2.68 15.16
CA ASP A 174 18.68 -4.12 15.36
C ASP A 174 18.25 -4.62 16.75
N SER A 175 17.88 -3.72 17.65
CA SER A 175 17.30 -4.07 18.96
C SER A 175 15.82 -4.47 18.86
N ILE A 176 15.14 -4.11 17.76
CA ILE A 176 13.75 -4.48 17.52
C ILE A 176 13.68 -5.96 17.10
N PRO A 177 12.92 -6.80 17.81
CA PRO A 177 12.77 -8.21 17.44
C PRO A 177 12.12 -8.39 16.06
N ARG A 178 12.74 -9.24 15.23
CA ARG A 178 12.14 -9.77 13.99
C ARG A 178 11.38 -11.06 14.30
N TYR A 179 10.26 -11.28 13.63
CA TYR A 179 9.34 -12.40 13.90
C TYR A 179 8.69 -12.94 12.62
#